data_AF-A0A9Q5I100-F1
#
_entry.id   AF-A0A9Q5I100-F1
#
_cell.length_a   1.000
_cell.length_b   1.000
_cell.length_c   1.000
_cell.angle_alpha   90.00
_cell.angle_beta   90.00
_cell.angle_gamma   90.00
#
_symmetry.space_group_name_H-M   'P 1'
#
loop_
_entity.id
_entity.type
_entity.pdbx_description
1 polymer ?
#
loop_
_entity_poly.entity_id
_entity_poly.type
_entity_poly.pdbx_seq_one_letter_code
_entity_poly.pdbx_strand_id
1 'polypeptide(L)'
;MKAEGQETKRVPGIKAGARTKRKTLFLQLSWSWKGLVDAFRWDIVVSTVTSDAEIRANMLKSLLLNSLSLLSIYVFDLLLQPLVRDQQKWLHRNMGWFYRVLWLFPVVGASLYLNSSWCSIVANRVYSLRHGSRKAAPSTYTGILTALATSAYRAVMICTSVVITFALGYIPVVGYTAGFVFFCWVDAYYCFEFIWVARGLSLAQRIGHLEERWAYYLAFGLPSSALCMWGSTLANAAVFALVLPSYIIMAMHAKPVPPNPYNPVPALSETSTIQYPSPFVPIRIPIFAPVVWINDRIVRLLSVGGRRSQQYSRGVGMDKKKGMSDTIVESVEEGSGNGASAESLRSAARGGIRVAGTRRRKAN
;
A
#
# COMPACT_ATOMS: atom_id res chain seq x y z
N MET A 1 -27.38 -68.40 13.76
CA MET A 1 -27.64 -67.57 12.56
C MET A 1 -28.19 -66.22 13.02
N LYS A 2 -27.34 -65.20 13.13
CA LYS A 2 -27.64 -63.77 12.95
C LYS A 2 -26.36 -63.00 13.23
N ALA A 3 -25.71 -62.56 12.16
CA ALA A 3 -24.59 -61.64 12.20
C ALA A 3 -25.16 -60.21 12.25
N GLU A 4 -24.95 -59.49 13.35
CA GLU A 4 -25.13 -58.05 13.39
C GLU A 4 -23.81 -57.38 13.00
N GLY A 5 -23.86 -56.64 11.89
CA GLY A 5 -22.76 -55.80 11.42
C GLY A 5 -22.57 -54.60 12.34
N GLN A 6 -21.37 -54.47 12.89
CA GLN A 6 -20.90 -53.21 13.47
C GLN A 6 -20.59 -52.22 12.35
N GLU A 7 -21.51 -51.30 12.11
CA GLU A 7 -21.29 -50.15 11.25
C GLU A 7 -20.46 -49.10 12.03
N THR A 8 -19.15 -49.09 11.77
CA THR A 8 -18.21 -48.07 12.26
C THR A 8 -18.66 -46.67 11.84
N LYS A 9 -19.23 -45.91 12.80
CA LYS A 9 -19.47 -44.46 12.70
C LYS A 9 -18.17 -43.71 12.39
N ARG A 10 -17.97 -43.39 11.12
CA ARG A 10 -16.80 -42.63 10.65
C ARG A 10 -16.97 -41.14 11.02
N VAL A 11 -16.05 -40.63 11.85
CA VAL A 11 -16.01 -39.26 12.40
C VAL A 11 -16.18 -38.18 11.31
N PRO A 12 -17.29 -37.40 11.28
CA PRO A 12 -17.57 -36.42 10.22
C PRO A 12 -16.69 -35.15 10.28
N GLY A 13 -16.18 -34.78 11.46
CA GLY A 13 -15.53 -33.48 11.70
C GLY A 13 -14.18 -33.29 11.00
N ILE A 14 -13.37 -34.35 10.87
CA ILE A 14 -12.01 -34.26 10.33
C ILE A 14 -12.03 -34.01 8.81
N LYS A 15 -12.98 -34.64 8.10
CA LYS A 15 -13.13 -34.47 6.64
C LYS A 15 -13.67 -33.09 6.27
N ALA A 16 -14.57 -32.53 7.09
CA ALA A 16 -15.10 -31.18 6.88
C ALA A 16 -14.00 -30.12 7.04
N GLY A 17 -13.20 -30.19 8.11
CA GLY A 17 -12.09 -29.26 8.36
C GLY A 17 -11.01 -29.29 7.27
N ALA A 18 -10.62 -30.48 6.79
CA ALA A 18 -9.65 -30.62 5.71
C ALA A 18 -10.14 -30.03 4.37
N ARG A 19 -11.44 -30.17 4.09
CA ARG A 19 -12.08 -29.61 2.87
C ARG A 19 -12.14 -28.08 2.94
N THR A 20 -12.45 -27.50 4.10
CA THR A 20 -12.44 -26.04 4.30
C THR A 20 -11.04 -25.45 4.18
N LYS A 21 -10.02 -26.09 4.77
CA LYS A 21 -8.60 -25.67 4.64
C LYS A 21 -8.14 -25.62 3.19
N ARG A 22 -8.39 -26.68 2.42
CA ARG A 22 -8.02 -26.75 1.00
C ARG A 22 -8.71 -25.68 0.17
N LYS A 23 -9.98 -25.39 0.44
CA LYS A 23 -10.72 -24.30 -0.23
C LYS A 23 -10.14 -22.93 0.09
N THR A 24 -9.82 -22.65 1.35
CA THR A 24 -9.20 -21.37 1.75
C THR A 24 -7.81 -21.20 1.14
N LEU A 25 -6.99 -22.26 1.11
CA LEU A 25 -5.69 -22.24 0.44
C LEU A 25 -5.83 -21.96 -1.05
N PHE A 26 -6.78 -22.62 -1.73
CA PHE A 26 -7.03 -22.41 -3.15
C PHE A 26 -7.49 -20.98 -3.46
N LEU A 27 -8.33 -20.40 -2.61
CA LEU A 27 -8.75 -18.99 -2.72
C LEU A 27 -7.56 -18.04 -2.60
N GLN A 28 -6.72 -18.22 -1.58
CA GLN A 28 -5.52 -17.40 -1.40
C GLN A 28 -4.56 -17.55 -2.60
N LEU A 29 -4.36 -18.78 -3.08
CA LEU A 29 -3.54 -19.04 -4.26
C LEU A 29 -4.12 -18.37 -5.51
N SER A 30 -5.44 -18.37 -5.69
CA SER A 30 -6.11 -17.67 -6.78
C SER A 30 -5.93 -16.15 -6.68
N TRP A 31 -5.97 -15.58 -5.48
CA TRP A 31 -5.74 -14.15 -5.26
C TRP A 31 -4.28 -13.78 -5.50
N SER A 32 -3.34 -14.59 -5.03
CA SER A 32 -1.92 -14.46 -5.36
C SER A 32 -1.70 -14.55 -6.87
N TRP A 33 -2.30 -15.54 -7.54
CA TRP A 33 -2.19 -15.65 -8.99
C TRP A 33 -2.71 -14.40 -9.71
N LYS A 34 -3.85 -13.85 -9.27
CA LYS A 34 -4.38 -12.61 -9.82
C LYS A 34 -3.41 -11.42 -9.61
N GLY A 35 -2.79 -11.33 -8.43
CA GLY A 35 -1.78 -10.32 -8.12
C GLY A 35 -0.55 -10.44 -9.01
N LEU A 36 -0.07 -11.66 -9.22
CA LEU A 36 1.06 -11.95 -10.09
C LEU A 36 0.74 -11.58 -11.55
N VAL A 37 -0.44 -11.96 -12.06
CA VAL A 37 -0.87 -11.60 -13.41
C VAL A 37 -0.92 -10.09 -13.57
N ASP A 38 -1.47 -9.35 -12.60
CA ASP A 38 -1.52 -7.88 -12.65
C ASP A 38 -0.14 -7.22 -12.63
N ALA A 39 0.87 -7.85 -12.02
CA ALA A 39 2.26 -7.37 -12.03
C ALA A 39 2.99 -7.59 -13.36
N PHE A 40 2.45 -8.44 -14.25
CA PHE A 40 3.01 -8.69 -15.58
C PHE A 40 2.22 -8.01 -16.71
N ARG A 41 1.31 -7.08 -16.38
CA ARG A 41 0.49 -6.37 -17.37
C ARG A 41 1.19 -5.20 -18.04
N TRP A 42 2.29 -5.52 -18.73
CA TRP A 42 3.06 -4.57 -19.54
C TRP A 42 2.26 -4.02 -20.73
N ASP A 43 1.22 -4.74 -21.17
CA ASP A 43 0.23 -4.27 -22.16
C ASP A 43 -0.36 -2.92 -21.77
N ILE A 44 -0.75 -2.76 -20.49
CA ILE A 44 -1.31 -1.50 -19.99
C ILE A 44 -0.26 -0.41 -20.03
N VAL A 45 0.96 -0.72 -19.57
CA VAL A 45 2.03 0.25 -19.42
C VAL A 45 2.34 0.84 -20.80
N VAL A 46 2.57 -0.01 -21.80
CA VAL A 46 2.87 0.42 -23.17
C VAL A 46 1.69 1.21 -23.75
N SER A 47 0.46 0.72 -23.61
CA SER A 47 -0.73 1.41 -24.10
C SER A 47 -0.91 2.80 -23.45
N THR A 48 -0.71 2.92 -22.14
CA THR A 48 -0.89 4.17 -21.40
C THR A 48 0.20 5.18 -21.73
N VAL A 49 1.45 4.73 -21.82
CA VAL A 49 2.61 5.57 -22.15
C VAL A 49 2.58 6.05 -23.60
N THR A 50 2.10 5.23 -24.53
CA THR A 50 1.97 5.65 -25.94
C THR A 50 0.82 6.63 -26.15
N SER A 51 -0.25 6.49 -25.37
CA SER A 51 -1.49 7.26 -25.51
C SER A 51 -1.43 8.67 -24.92
N ASP A 52 -0.61 8.93 -23.89
CA ASP A 52 -0.52 10.25 -23.25
C ASP A 52 0.92 10.80 -23.25
N ALA A 53 1.12 11.96 -23.87
CA ALA A 53 2.42 12.59 -24.03
C ALA A 53 3.03 13.10 -22.71
N GLU A 54 2.20 13.50 -21.74
CA GLU A 54 2.64 13.94 -20.42
C GLU A 54 3.16 12.75 -19.62
N ILE A 55 2.44 11.62 -19.65
CA ILE A 55 2.90 10.36 -19.03
C ILE A 55 4.21 9.92 -19.69
N ARG A 56 4.28 9.93 -21.02
CA ARG A 56 5.48 9.56 -21.78
C ARG A 56 6.70 10.39 -21.41
N ALA A 57 6.55 11.71 -21.35
CA ALA A 57 7.65 12.60 -21.02
C ALA A 57 8.19 12.36 -19.60
N ASN A 58 7.30 12.17 -18.62
CA ASN A 58 7.71 11.89 -17.24
C ASN A 58 8.34 10.50 -17.09
N MET A 59 7.84 9.51 -17.84
CA MET A 59 8.42 8.17 -17.91
C MET A 59 9.82 8.18 -18.49
N LEU A 60 10.04 8.93 -19.58
CA LEU A 60 11.37 9.06 -20.19
C LEU A 60 12.35 9.79 -19.27
N LYS A 61 11.92 10.85 -18.57
CA LYS A 61 12.75 11.56 -17.57
C LYS A 61 13.21 10.61 -16.46
N SER A 62 12.28 9.81 -15.92
CA SER A 62 12.58 8.79 -14.92
C SER A 62 13.57 7.75 -15.45
N LEU A 63 13.30 7.21 -16.65
CA LEU A 63 14.15 6.18 -17.25
C LEU A 63 15.57 6.70 -17.50
N LEU A 64 15.73 7.88 -18.07
CA LEU A 64 17.04 8.47 -18.35
C LEU A 64 17.82 8.74 -17.05
N LEU A 65 17.17 9.34 -16.06
CA LEU A 65 17.81 9.66 -14.79
C LEU A 65 18.27 8.40 -14.05
N ASN A 66 17.41 7.39 -13.94
CA ASN A 66 17.72 6.16 -13.22
C ASN A 66 18.68 5.24 -14.00
N SER A 67 18.65 5.26 -15.33
CA SER A 67 19.64 4.55 -16.15
C SER A 67 21.02 5.21 -16.02
N LEU A 68 21.08 6.54 -15.98
CA LEU A 68 22.32 7.28 -15.77
C LEU A 68 22.89 7.03 -14.36
N SER A 69 22.04 6.97 -13.32
CA SER A 69 22.50 6.64 -11.97
C SER A 69 23.00 5.20 -11.87
N LEU A 70 22.32 4.23 -12.48
CA LEU A 70 22.80 2.85 -12.58
C LEU A 70 24.13 2.75 -13.33
N LEU A 71 24.25 3.44 -14.46
CA LEU A 71 25.50 3.47 -15.24
C LEU A 71 26.64 4.05 -14.39
N SER A 72 26.39 5.15 -13.66
CA SER A 72 27.38 5.75 -12.74
C SER A 72 27.83 4.76 -11.65
N ILE A 73 26.89 4.03 -11.05
CA ILE A 73 27.19 3.01 -10.02
C ILE A 73 28.05 1.89 -10.60
N TYR A 74 27.66 1.32 -11.74
CA TYR A 74 28.40 0.20 -12.34
C TYR A 74 29.73 0.61 -12.96
N VAL A 75 29.85 1.80 -13.54
CA VAL A 75 31.13 2.34 -14.01
C VAL A 75 32.09 2.51 -12.84
N PHE A 76 31.62 3.01 -11.69
CA PHE A 76 32.46 3.07 -10.49
C PHE A 76 32.92 1.67 -10.04
N ASP A 77 32.00 0.72 -9.95
CA ASP A 77 32.32 -0.63 -9.47
C ASP A 77 33.22 -1.41 -10.47
N LEU A 78 33.06 -1.22 -11.78
CA LEU A 78 33.81 -1.96 -12.82
C LEU A 78 35.12 -1.29 -13.24
N LEU A 79 35.20 0.05 -13.26
CA LEU A 79 36.35 0.78 -13.80
C LEU A 79 37.26 1.33 -12.70
N LEU A 80 36.68 1.89 -11.63
CA LEU A 80 37.45 2.53 -10.56
C LEU A 80 37.97 1.53 -9.52
N GLN A 81 37.22 0.47 -9.18
CA GLN A 81 37.77 -0.56 -8.26
C GLN A 81 39.05 -1.24 -8.76
N PRO A 82 39.15 -1.73 -10.01
CA PRO A 82 40.36 -2.38 -10.47
C PRO A 82 41.49 -1.40 -10.77
N LEU A 83 41.20 -0.20 -11.27
CA LEU A 83 42.22 0.77 -11.64
C LEU A 83 42.93 1.40 -10.43
N VAL A 84 42.21 1.55 -9.31
CA VAL A 84 42.84 2.11 -8.10
C VAL A 84 43.65 1.01 -7.38
N ARG A 85 43.34 -0.29 -7.57
CA ARG A 85 43.86 -1.46 -6.82
C ARG A 85 45.40 -1.52 -6.68
N ASP A 86 46.13 -0.86 -7.59
CA ASP A 86 47.60 -0.78 -7.62
C ASP A 86 48.21 0.51 -7.04
N GLN A 87 47.43 1.47 -6.52
CA GLN A 87 47.93 2.75 -6.00
C GLN A 87 47.62 2.98 -4.50
N GLN A 88 48.53 3.69 -3.82
CA GLN A 88 48.62 3.95 -2.36
C GLN A 88 47.38 3.63 -1.48
N LYS A 89 47.59 2.74 -0.48
CA LYS A 89 46.62 2.27 0.53
C LYS A 89 45.80 3.36 1.26
N TRP A 90 46.32 4.59 1.37
CA TRP A 90 45.64 5.71 2.03
C TRP A 90 44.59 6.39 1.12
N LEU A 91 44.94 6.56 -0.16
CA LEU A 91 44.10 7.22 -1.17
C LEU A 91 42.86 6.35 -1.46
N HIS A 92 43.04 5.03 -1.55
CA HIS A 92 41.95 4.06 -1.63
C HIS A 92 40.89 4.16 -0.53
N ARG A 93 41.32 4.25 0.74
CA ARG A 93 40.41 4.15 1.89
C ARG A 93 39.58 5.41 2.07
N ASN A 94 40.18 6.58 1.86
CA ASN A 94 39.47 7.85 1.98
C ASN A 94 38.69 8.20 0.71
N MET A 95 39.23 7.98 -0.49
CA MET A 95 38.56 8.33 -1.75
C MET A 95 37.28 7.52 -1.99
N GLY A 96 37.28 6.22 -1.65
CA GLY A 96 36.08 5.38 -1.80
C GLY A 96 34.94 5.79 -0.86
N TRP A 97 35.25 6.22 0.37
CA TRP A 97 34.26 6.72 1.31
C TRP A 97 33.74 8.11 0.92
N PHE A 98 34.65 9.03 0.54
CA PHE A 98 34.29 10.35 0.03
C PHE A 98 33.37 10.27 -1.19
N TYR A 99 33.72 9.44 -2.18
CA TYR A 99 32.88 9.28 -3.38
C TYR A 99 31.52 8.65 -3.05
N ARG A 100 31.45 7.64 -2.17
CA ARG A 100 30.17 7.06 -1.76
C ARG A 100 29.29 8.09 -1.05
N VAL A 101 29.81 8.80 -0.05
CA VAL A 101 29.04 9.69 0.83
C VAL A 101 28.75 11.05 0.21
N LEU A 102 29.70 11.67 -0.47
CA LEU A 102 29.54 13.01 -1.05
C LEU A 102 29.02 13.01 -2.50
N TRP A 103 29.13 11.89 -3.23
CA TRP A 103 28.66 11.81 -4.61
C TRP A 103 27.52 10.82 -4.78
N LEU A 104 27.73 9.53 -4.50
CA LEU A 104 26.72 8.50 -4.79
C LEU A 104 25.45 8.66 -3.95
N PHE A 105 25.56 8.88 -2.64
CA PHE A 105 24.38 9.07 -1.78
C PHE A 105 23.54 10.31 -2.18
N PRO A 106 24.12 11.50 -2.40
CA PRO A 106 23.37 12.66 -2.87
C PRO A 106 22.77 12.47 -4.26
N VAL A 107 23.50 11.88 -5.20
CA VAL A 107 23.01 11.64 -6.57
C VAL A 107 21.85 10.65 -6.56
N VAL A 108 21.97 9.54 -5.84
CA VAL A 108 20.89 8.55 -5.70
C VAL A 108 19.71 9.11 -4.92
N GLY A 109 19.96 9.88 -3.85
CA GLY A 109 18.92 10.54 -3.08
C GLY A 109 18.12 11.55 -3.92
N ALA A 110 18.82 12.41 -4.66
CA ALA A 110 18.20 13.36 -5.59
C ALA A 110 17.43 12.62 -6.71
N SER A 111 17.98 11.53 -7.26
CA SER A 111 17.30 10.76 -8.29
C SER A 111 16.02 10.12 -7.77
N LEU A 112 16.05 9.54 -6.56
CA LEU A 112 14.86 8.98 -5.91
C LEU A 112 13.80 10.05 -5.64
N TYR A 113 14.20 11.24 -5.19
CA TYR A 113 13.27 12.34 -4.93
C TYR A 113 12.60 12.83 -6.22
N LEU A 114 13.38 13.11 -7.26
CA LEU A 114 12.86 13.53 -8.57
C LEU A 114 11.97 12.44 -9.18
N ASN A 115 12.39 11.18 -9.05
CA ASN A 115 11.61 10.04 -9.52
C ASN A 115 10.25 9.94 -8.82
N SER A 116 10.20 10.13 -7.50
CA SER A 116 8.95 10.15 -6.72
C SER A 116 8.00 11.28 -7.15
N SER A 117 8.56 12.45 -7.47
CA SER A 117 7.79 13.57 -8.01
C SER A 117 7.16 13.25 -9.36
N TRP A 118 7.94 12.72 -10.31
CA TRP A 118 7.43 12.31 -11.61
C TRP A 118 6.43 11.14 -11.52
N CYS A 119 6.68 10.19 -10.62
CA CYS A 119 5.73 9.12 -10.31
C CYS A 119 4.39 9.67 -9.79
N SER A 120 4.43 10.71 -8.96
CA SER A 120 3.22 11.39 -8.47
C SER A 120 2.44 12.06 -9.60
N ILE A 121 3.14 12.68 -10.56
CA ILE A 121 2.53 13.29 -11.74
C ILE A 121 1.87 12.22 -12.62
N VAL A 122 2.62 11.16 -12.96
CA VAL A 122 2.11 10.02 -13.72
C VAL A 122 0.89 9.42 -13.05
N ALA A 123 0.95 9.18 -11.73
CA ALA A 123 -0.14 8.65 -10.95
C ALA A 123 -1.40 9.53 -11.03
N ASN A 124 -1.27 10.83 -10.80
CA ASN A 124 -2.39 11.76 -10.84
C ASN A 124 -3.00 11.83 -12.24
N ARG A 125 -2.17 11.77 -13.29
CA ARG A 125 -2.62 11.80 -14.69
C ARG A 125 -3.35 10.52 -15.09
N VAL A 126 -2.80 9.35 -14.76
CA VAL A 126 -3.47 8.07 -15.00
C VAL A 126 -4.79 8.00 -14.24
N TYR A 127 -4.80 8.49 -12.99
CA TYR A 127 -6.02 8.53 -12.20
C TYR A 127 -7.08 9.45 -12.82
N SER A 128 -6.70 10.64 -13.27
CA SER A 128 -7.65 11.60 -13.86
C SER A 128 -8.22 11.12 -15.19
N LEU A 129 -7.42 10.44 -16.02
CA LEU A 129 -7.89 9.80 -17.25
C LEU A 129 -8.91 8.68 -16.98
N ARG A 130 -8.84 8.03 -15.81
CA ARG A 130 -9.67 6.87 -15.46
C ARG A 130 -10.92 7.22 -14.67
N HIS A 131 -10.85 8.20 -13.77
CA HIS A 131 -11.92 8.53 -12.82
C HIS A 131 -12.41 9.98 -12.95
N GLY A 132 -11.84 10.76 -13.86
CA GLY A 132 -12.11 12.20 -14.02
C GLY A 132 -11.19 13.09 -13.16
N SER A 133 -11.23 14.40 -13.41
CA SER A 133 -10.37 15.38 -12.72
C SER A 133 -10.56 15.37 -11.21
N ARG A 134 -9.45 15.38 -10.48
CA ARG A 134 -9.42 15.47 -9.02
C ARG A 134 -9.79 16.88 -8.55
N LYS A 135 -10.47 16.98 -7.39
CA LYS A 135 -10.62 18.24 -6.65
C LYS A 135 -9.24 18.77 -6.20
N ALA A 136 -9.09 20.09 -6.18
CA ALA A 136 -7.83 20.82 -6.01
C ALA A 136 -7.01 20.44 -4.76
N ALA A 137 -5.71 20.77 -4.80
CA ALA A 137 -4.75 20.60 -3.70
C ALA A 137 -5.25 21.25 -2.39
N PRO A 138 -4.80 20.76 -1.21
CA PRO A 138 -5.19 21.35 0.07
C PRO A 138 -4.74 22.80 0.16
N SER A 139 -5.68 23.75 0.05
CA SER A 139 -5.44 25.19 0.23
C SER A 139 -5.63 25.65 1.68
N THR A 140 -6.14 24.77 2.54
CA THR A 140 -6.39 25.06 3.95
C THR A 140 -5.20 24.65 4.82
N TYR A 141 -4.93 25.39 5.89
CA TYR A 141 -3.88 25.09 6.89
C TYR A 141 -3.96 23.64 7.43
N THR A 142 -5.17 23.15 7.69
CA THR A 142 -5.42 21.75 8.08
C THR A 142 -5.05 20.75 6.99
N GLY A 143 -5.27 21.12 5.72
CA GLY A 143 -4.84 20.37 4.54
C GLY A 143 -3.31 20.30 4.39
N ILE A 144 -2.60 21.36 4.77
CA ILE A 144 -1.12 21.37 4.78
C ILE A 144 -0.60 20.48 5.92
N LEU A 145 -1.20 20.54 7.10
CA LEU A 145 -0.83 19.69 8.24
C LEU A 145 -1.07 18.20 7.96
N THR A 146 -2.18 17.85 7.31
CA THR A 146 -2.48 16.46 6.90
C THR A 146 -1.51 15.95 5.84
N ALA A 147 -1.13 16.79 4.88
CA ALA A 147 -0.10 16.45 3.89
C ALA A 147 1.27 16.22 4.56
N LEU A 148 1.63 17.06 5.53
CA LEU A 148 2.87 16.92 6.31
C LEU A 148 2.86 15.64 7.15
N ALA A 149 1.76 15.35 7.84
CA ALA A 149 1.59 14.12 8.60
C ALA A 149 1.75 12.90 7.66
N THR A 150 1.04 12.87 6.54
CA THR A 150 1.12 11.79 5.54
C THR A 150 2.56 11.59 5.03
N SER A 151 3.31 12.68 4.81
CA SER A 151 4.72 12.62 4.42
C SER A 151 5.60 12.02 5.53
N ALA A 152 5.42 12.46 6.78
CA ALA A 152 6.14 11.91 7.92
C ALA A 152 5.87 10.41 8.10
N TYR A 153 4.62 9.98 7.93
CA TYR A 153 4.24 8.58 7.96
C TYR A 153 4.91 7.74 6.86
N ARG A 154 5.00 8.25 5.63
CA ARG A 154 5.76 7.60 4.56
C ARG A 154 7.22 7.42 4.95
N ALA A 155 7.84 8.47 5.50
CA ALA A 155 9.23 8.42 5.95
C ALA A 155 9.42 7.37 7.07
N VAL A 156 8.53 7.34 8.06
CA VAL A 156 8.53 6.32 9.11
C VAL A 156 8.36 4.92 8.52
N MET A 157 7.43 4.73 7.58
CA MET A 157 7.25 3.46 6.87
C MET A 157 8.52 3.01 6.13
N ILE A 158 9.22 3.92 5.43
CA ILE A 158 10.50 3.62 4.77
C ILE A 158 11.54 3.19 5.81
N CYS A 159 11.79 4.04 6.81
CA CYS A 159 12.85 3.82 7.80
C CYS A 159 12.64 2.52 8.58
N THR A 160 11.41 2.27 9.04
CA THR A 160 11.07 1.05 9.77
C THR A 160 11.13 -0.19 8.89
N SER A 161 10.72 -0.11 7.63
CA SER A 161 10.84 -1.23 6.68
C SER A 161 12.29 -1.61 6.41
N VAL A 162 13.18 -0.62 6.28
CA VAL A 162 14.64 -0.87 6.14
C VAL A 162 15.20 -1.55 7.39
N VAL A 163 14.86 -1.05 8.59
CA VAL A 163 15.31 -1.62 9.85
C VAL A 163 14.83 -3.06 10.01
N ILE A 164 13.57 -3.35 9.70
CA ILE A 164 12.99 -4.70 9.81
C ILE A 164 13.66 -5.65 8.81
N THR A 165 13.88 -5.21 7.57
CA THR A 165 14.56 -6.03 6.55
C THR A 165 15.99 -6.36 6.96
N PHE A 166 16.71 -5.37 7.51
CA PHE A 166 18.06 -5.58 8.03
C PHE A 166 18.07 -6.52 9.25
N ALA A 167 17.13 -6.35 10.18
CA ALA A 167 16.98 -7.22 11.35
C ALA A 167 16.65 -8.67 10.96
N LEU A 168 15.77 -8.87 9.99
CA LEU A 168 15.45 -10.19 9.43
C LEU A 168 16.69 -10.85 8.81
N GLY A 169 17.56 -10.07 8.16
CA GLY A 169 18.82 -10.56 7.58
C GLY A 169 19.82 -11.16 8.58
N TYR A 170 19.72 -10.82 9.87
CA TYR A 170 20.56 -11.44 10.92
C TYR A 170 20.08 -12.82 11.36
N ILE A 171 18.87 -13.23 11.00
CA ILE A 171 18.34 -14.54 11.37
C ILE A 171 18.94 -15.60 10.43
N PRO A 172 19.72 -16.56 10.93
CA PRO A 172 20.31 -17.59 10.07
C PRO A 172 19.23 -18.45 9.41
N VAL A 173 19.48 -18.89 8.17
CA VAL A 173 18.64 -19.79 7.37
C VAL A 173 17.30 -19.20 6.87
N VAL A 174 16.45 -18.68 7.76
CA VAL A 174 15.09 -18.19 7.41
C VAL A 174 15.05 -16.69 7.13
N GLY A 175 16.03 -15.94 7.65
CA GLY A 175 16.07 -14.49 7.61
C GLY A 175 16.02 -13.87 6.22
N TYR A 176 16.82 -14.39 5.29
CA TYR A 176 16.84 -13.92 3.90
C TYR A 176 15.50 -14.09 3.20
N THR A 177 14.87 -15.26 3.35
CA THR A 177 13.55 -15.52 2.75
C THR A 177 12.46 -14.67 3.37
N ALA A 178 12.48 -14.49 4.69
CA ALA A 178 11.51 -13.66 5.38
C ALA A 178 11.70 -12.17 5.05
N GLY A 179 12.95 -11.70 4.91
CA GLY A 179 13.30 -10.36 4.45
C GLY A 179 12.81 -10.10 3.02
N PHE A 180 13.01 -11.06 2.11
CA PHE A 180 12.50 -10.98 0.74
C PHE A 180 10.96 -10.90 0.70
N VAL A 181 10.27 -11.77 1.45
CA VAL A 181 8.81 -11.76 1.55
C VAL A 181 8.29 -10.44 2.12
N PHE A 182 8.95 -9.91 3.16
CA PHE A 182 8.59 -8.60 3.72
C PHE A 182 8.81 -7.48 2.71
N PHE A 183 9.93 -7.52 1.99
CA PHE A 183 10.25 -6.54 0.95
C PHE A 183 9.20 -6.53 -0.17
N CYS A 184 8.65 -7.69 -0.55
CA CYS A 184 7.54 -7.78 -1.51
C CYS A 184 6.29 -7.01 -1.07
N TRP A 185 5.91 -7.06 0.21
CA TRP A 185 4.79 -6.27 0.72
C TRP A 185 5.08 -4.78 0.73
N VAL A 186 6.31 -4.40 1.09
CA VAL A 186 6.77 -3.01 1.10
C VAL A 186 6.79 -2.42 -0.33
N ASP A 187 7.32 -3.17 -1.28
CA ASP A 187 7.37 -2.79 -2.70
C ASP A 187 5.95 -2.59 -3.28
N ALA A 188 5.06 -3.55 -3.03
CA ALA A 188 3.66 -3.44 -3.42
C ALA A 188 2.96 -2.24 -2.75
N TYR A 189 3.24 -1.99 -1.46
CA TYR A 189 2.70 -0.82 -0.76
C TYR A 189 3.08 0.48 -1.47
N TYR A 190 4.34 0.66 -1.87
CA TYR A 190 4.77 1.87 -2.57
C TYR A 190 4.12 2.05 -3.93
N CYS A 191 3.94 0.96 -4.69
CA CYS A 191 3.26 1.04 -5.98
C CYS A 191 1.79 1.45 -5.84
N PHE A 192 1.09 0.88 -4.86
CA PHE A 192 -0.33 1.15 -4.62
C PHE A 192 -0.62 2.41 -3.81
N GLU A 193 0.36 2.93 -3.08
CA GLU A 193 0.18 4.14 -2.29
C GLU A 193 -0.33 5.31 -3.15
N PHE A 194 0.18 5.46 -4.37
CA PHE A 194 -0.22 6.51 -5.28
C PHE A 194 -1.73 6.47 -5.60
N ILE A 195 -2.29 5.28 -5.86
CA ILE A 195 -3.74 5.17 -6.13
C ILE A 195 -4.57 5.39 -4.87
N TRP A 196 -4.11 4.92 -3.71
CA TRP A 196 -4.83 5.14 -2.46
C TRP A 196 -4.82 6.60 -2.05
N VAL A 197 -3.71 7.29 -2.25
CA VAL A 197 -3.60 8.74 -2.06
C VAL A 197 -4.49 9.46 -3.05
N ALA A 198 -4.54 9.01 -4.32
CA ALA A 198 -5.46 9.57 -5.31
C ALA A 198 -6.93 9.42 -4.90
N ARG A 199 -7.28 8.30 -4.27
CA ARG A 199 -8.60 8.00 -3.69
C ARG A 199 -8.88 8.71 -2.36
N GLY A 200 -7.89 9.38 -1.77
CA GLY A 200 -8.04 10.05 -0.47
C GLY A 200 -8.14 9.09 0.73
N LEU A 201 -7.62 7.86 0.60
CA LEU A 201 -7.62 6.91 1.72
C LEU A 201 -6.64 7.35 2.80
N SER A 202 -7.03 7.19 4.06
CA SER A 202 -6.16 7.39 5.22
C SER A 202 -4.99 6.40 5.22
N LEU A 203 -3.92 6.71 5.93
CA LEU A 203 -2.82 5.76 6.10
C LEU A 203 -3.28 4.45 6.74
N ALA A 204 -4.10 4.53 7.80
CA ALA A 204 -4.62 3.35 8.48
C ALA A 204 -5.46 2.48 7.53
N GLN A 205 -6.26 3.11 6.67
CA GLN A 205 -7.00 2.42 5.61
C GLN A 205 -6.08 1.79 4.58
N ARG A 206 -4.97 2.44 4.18
CA ARG A 206 -3.97 1.89 3.24
C ARG A 206 -3.33 0.62 3.81
N ILE A 207 -2.86 0.69 5.06
CA ILE A 207 -2.22 -0.45 5.74
C ILE A 207 -3.23 -1.57 5.91
N GLY A 208 -4.44 -1.28 6.41
CA GLY A 208 -5.52 -2.27 6.54
C GLY A 208 -5.86 -2.93 5.21
N HIS A 209 -5.98 -2.14 4.14
CA HIS A 209 -6.31 -2.65 2.81
C HIS A 209 -5.25 -3.61 2.27
N LEU A 210 -3.97 -3.37 2.57
CA LEU A 210 -2.87 -4.29 2.24
C LEU A 210 -2.90 -5.54 3.11
N GLU A 211 -2.96 -5.38 4.43
CA GLU A 211 -2.91 -6.48 5.39
C GLU A 211 -4.07 -7.47 5.26
N GLU A 212 -5.24 -6.99 4.82
CA GLU A 212 -6.43 -7.81 4.53
C GLU A 212 -6.36 -8.56 3.18
N ARG A 213 -5.47 -8.16 2.27
CA ARG A 213 -5.27 -8.78 0.94
C ARG A 213 -3.81 -9.15 0.73
N TRP A 214 -3.17 -9.57 1.82
CA TRP A 214 -1.72 -9.82 1.89
C TRP A 214 -1.22 -10.74 0.77
N ALA A 215 -2.00 -11.76 0.39
CA ALA A 215 -1.63 -12.74 -0.63
C ALA A 215 -1.58 -12.15 -2.05
N TYR A 216 -2.49 -11.22 -2.36
CA TYR A 216 -2.50 -10.50 -3.63
C TYR A 216 -1.29 -9.55 -3.73
N TYR A 217 -1.06 -8.74 -2.69
CA TYR A 217 0.03 -7.76 -2.69
C TYR A 217 1.41 -8.41 -2.66
N LEU A 218 1.55 -9.52 -1.92
CA LEU A 218 2.78 -10.32 -1.95
C LEU A 218 3.13 -10.70 -3.39
N ALA A 219 2.15 -11.26 -4.11
CA ALA A 219 2.37 -11.74 -5.47
C ALA A 219 2.54 -10.61 -6.50
N PHE A 220 1.90 -9.46 -6.27
CA PHE A 220 2.10 -8.28 -7.11
C PHE A 220 3.52 -7.69 -6.97
N GLY A 221 4.04 -7.59 -5.75
CA GLY A 221 5.37 -7.04 -5.48
C GLY A 221 6.52 -8.03 -5.73
N LEU A 222 6.22 -9.32 -5.97
CA LEU A 222 7.24 -10.35 -6.18
C LEU A 222 8.19 -10.04 -7.35
N PRO A 223 7.71 -9.71 -8.57
CA PRO A 223 8.61 -9.54 -9.71
C PRO A 223 9.48 -8.29 -9.58
N SER A 224 8.94 -7.17 -9.10
CA SER A 224 9.71 -5.95 -8.82
C SER A 224 10.74 -6.17 -7.70
N SER A 225 10.35 -6.86 -6.62
CA SER A 225 11.26 -7.17 -5.52
C SER A 225 12.40 -8.09 -5.93
N ALA A 226 12.12 -9.08 -6.78
CA ALA A 226 13.14 -9.96 -7.34
C ALA A 226 14.17 -9.19 -8.18
N LEU A 227 13.72 -8.24 -9.00
CA LEU A 227 14.59 -7.35 -9.76
C LEU A 227 15.45 -6.47 -8.84
N CYS A 228 14.86 -5.98 -7.76
CA CYS A 228 15.50 -5.08 -6.81
C CYS A 228 16.38 -5.80 -5.76
N MET A 229 16.51 -7.13 -5.78
CA MET A 229 17.37 -7.86 -4.83
C MET A 229 18.55 -8.57 -5.49
N TRP A 230 18.72 -8.43 -6.81
CA TRP A 230 19.86 -9.02 -7.54
C TRP A 230 21.17 -8.22 -7.37
N GLY A 231 21.10 -6.92 -7.10
CA GLY A 231 22.25 -6.01 -7.09
C GLY A 231 22.75 -5.60 -5.70
N SER A 232 23.69 -4.64 -5.70
CA SER A 232 24.16 -3.96 -4.49
C SER A 232 23.09 -3.01 -3.94
N THR A 233 23.14 -2.64 -2.65
CA THR A 233 22.12 -1.78 -2.01
C THR A 233 21.82 -0.49 -2.78
N LEU A 234 22.84 0.15 -3.37
CA LEU A 234 22.69 1.35 -4.18
C LEU A 234 22.07 1.05 -5.55
N ALA A 235 22.52 -0.03 -6.20
CA ALA A 235 21.95 -0.46 -7.47
C ALA A 235 20.47 -0.86 -7.31
N ASN A 236 20.12 -1.53 -6.22
CA ASN A 236 18.75 -1.94 -5.89
C ASN A 236 17.81 -0.73 -5.79
N ALA A 237 18.26 0.36 -5.15
CA ALA A 237 17.47 1.59 -5.07
C ALA A 237 17.25 2.23 -6.45
N ALA A 238 18.26 2.23 -7.31
CA ALA A 238 18.16 2.78 -8.65
C ALA A 238 17.33 1.88 -9.60
N VAL A 239 17.43 0.55 -9.48
CA VAL A 239 16.55 -0.41 -10.18
C VAL A 239 15.10 -0.22 -9.74
N PHE A 240 14.85 -0.11 -8.43
CA PHE A 240 13.51 0.17 -7.91
C PHE A 240 12.95 1.47 -8.51
N ALA A 241 13.75 2.54 -8.51
CA ALA A 241 13.35 3.81 -9.10
C ALA A 241 13.02 3.72 -10.59
N LEU A 242 13.76 2.89 -11.35
CA LEU A 242 13.54 2.66 -12.77
C LEU A 242 12.20 1.93 -13.03
N VAL A 243 11.89 0.89 -12.26
CA VAL A 243 10.69 0.07 -12.49
C VAL A 243 9.42 0.69 -11.87
N LEU A 244 9.56 1.43 -10.77
CA LEU A 244 8.46 2.01 -9.98
C LEU A 244 7.35 2.66 -10.81
N PRO A 245 7.61 3.61 -11.72
CA PRO A 245 6.55 4.27 -12.47
C PRO A 245 5.74 3.32 -13.37
N SER A 246 6.35 2.26 -13.90
CA SER A 246 5.63 1.23 -14.65
C SER A 246 4.68 0.44 -13.74
N TYR A 247 5.16 0.06 -12.54
CA TYR A 247 4.35 -0.64 -11.54
C TYR A 247 3.23 0.24 -10.96
N ILE A 248 3.42 1.57 -10.87
CA ILE A 248 2.35 2.51 -10.51
C ILE A 248 1.23 2.48 -11.54
N ILE A 249 1.56 2.47 -12.84
CA ILE A 249 0.56 2.38 -13.91
C ILE A 249 -0.21 1.06 -13.80
N MET A 250 0.48 -0.07 -13.57
CA MET A 250 -0.15 -1.37 -13.35
C MET A 250 -1.06 -1.35 -12.11
N ALA A 251 -0.59 -0.80 -10.98
CA ALA A 251 -1.34 -0.67 -9.74
C ALA A 251 -2.59 0.22 -9.90
N MET A 252 -2.52 1.26 -10.73
CA MET A 252 -3.66 2.14 -11.05
C MET A 252 -4.78 1.41 -11.80
N HIS A 253 -4.42 0.39 -12.58
CA HIS A 253 -5.36 -0.43 -13.35
C HIS A 253 -5.78 -1.71 -12.62
N ALA A 254 -5.02 -2.11 -11.62
CA ALA A 254 -5.28 -3.28 -10.80
C ALA A 254 -6.57 -3.15 -9.98
N LYS A 255 -7.22 -4.30 -9.77
CA LYS A 255 -8.37 -4.45 -8.87
C LYS A 255 -8.02 -5.51 -7.83
N PRO A 256 -7.44 -5.10 -6.68
CA PRO A 256 -7.02 -6.03 -5.63
C PRO A 256 -8.18 -6.90 -5.17
N VAL A 257 -7.96 -8.21 -5.15
CA VAL A 257 -8.93 -9.21 -4.68
C VAL A 257 -8.53 -9.72 -3.30
N PRO A 258 -9.50 -10.15 -2.46
CA PRO A 258 -10.94 -10.14 -2.67
C PRO A 258 -11.58 -8.74 -2.52
N PRO A 259 -12.74 -8.47 -3.16
CA PRO A 259 -13.49 -7.22 -2.95
C PRO A 259 -13.89 -7.03 -1.48
N ASN A 260 -14.39 -8.09 -0.85
CA ASN A 260 -14.69 -8.14 0.58
C ASN A 260 -13.84 -9.24 1.26
N PRO A 261 -12.83 -8.88 2.07
CA PRO A 261 -11.97 -9.84 2.78
C PRO A 261 -12.73 -10.71 3.79
N TYR A 262 -13.83 -10.19 4.35
CA TYR A 262 -14.67 -10.88 5.32
C TYR A 262 -15.79 -11.70 4.68
N ASN A 263 -16.08 -11.48 3.40
CA ASN A 263 -16.99 -12.30 2.60
C ASN A 263 -16.45 -12.52 1.17
N PRO A 264 -15.48 -13.44 0.98
CA PRO A 264 -14.73 -13.57 -0.26
C PRO A 264 -15.49 -14.19 -1.45
N VAL A 265 -16.66 -14.77 -1.24
CA VAL A 265 -17.45 -15.46 -2.28
C VAL A 265 -18.61 -14.55 -2.70
N PRO A 266 -18.73 -14.17 -3.99
CA PRO A 266 -19.90 -13.45 -4.48
C PRO A 266 -21.16 -14.30 -4.24
N ALA A 267 -22.21 -13.69 -3.68
CA ALA A 267 -23.51 -14.33 -3.47
C ALA A 267 -24.15 -14.68 -4.84
N LEU A 268 -23.82 -15.85 -5.38
CA LEU A 268 -24.44 -16.38 -6.60
C LEU A 268 -25.78 -17.08 -6.31
N SER A 269 -26.33 -16.96 -5.11
CA SER A 269 -27.61 -17.57 -4.74
C SER A 269 -28.22 -16.82 -3.56
N GLU A 270 -29.49 -16.41 -3.67
CA GLU A 270 -30.27 -15.71 -2.63
C GLU A 270 -30.47 -16.51 -1.32
N THR A 271 -29.77 -17.65 -1.17
CA THR A 271 -29.81 -18.56 -0.01
C THR A 271 -28.43 -18.85 0.59
N SER A 272 -27.36 -18.18 0.16
CA SER A 272 -25.99 -18.56 0.54
C SER A 272 -25.63 -18.13 1.97
N THR A 273 -25.49 -19.12 2.86
CA THR A 273 -24.86 -19.00 4.17
C THR A 273 -23.49 -18.32 4.08
N ILE A 274 -23.25 -17.29 4.90
CA ILE A 274 -21.96 -16.58 5.00
C ILE A 274 -20.86 -17.60 5.30
N GLN A 275 -19.99 -17.88 4.32
CA GLN A 275 -18.93 -18.86 4.47
C GLN A 275 -17.63 -18.15 4.84
N TYR A 276 -17.36 -18.07 6.15
CA TYR A 276 -16.12 -17.52 6.67
C TYR A 276 -14.91 -18.34 6.18
N PRO A 277 -13.79 -17.69 5.80
CA PRO A 277 -12.54 -18.39 5.53
C PRO A 277 -12.10 -19.19 6.77
N SER A 278 -11.39 -20.30 6.56
CA SER A 278 -11.04 -21.21 7.66
C SER A 278 -10.31 -20.47 8.79
N PRO A 279 -10.57 -20.78 10.07
CA PRO A 279 -9.95 -20.11 11.23
C PRO A 279 -8.41 -20.24 11.29
N PHE A 280 -7.81 -21.06 10.44
CA PHE A 280 -6.37 -21.30 10.37
C PHE A 280 -5.61 -20.34 9.44
N VAL A 281 -6.31 -19.64 8.53
CA VAL A 281 -5.68 -18.65 7.65
C VAL A 281 -6.20 -17.29 8.07
N PRO A 282 -5.34 -16.40 8.64
CA PRO A 282 -5.79 -15.09 9.07
C PRO A 282 -6.24 -14.26 7.86
N ILE A 283 -7.39 -13.60 8.01
CA ILE A 283 -7.92 -12.64 7.03
C ILE A 283 -6.99 -11.43 6.94
N ARG A 284 -6.46 -10.99 8.09
CA ARG A 284 -5.55 -9.85 8.21
C ARG A 284 -4.25 -10.29 8.85
N ILE A 285 -3.11 -10.09 8.17
CA ILE A 285 -1.78 -10.30 8.74
C ILE A 285 -1.20 -8.93 9.11
N PRO A 286 -0.87 -8.66 10.39
CA PRO A 286 -0.37 -7.38 10.85
C PRO A 286 1.10 -7.16 10.47
N ILE A 287 1.41 -7.15 9.17
CA ILE A 287 2.75 -7.02 8.60
C ILE A 287 3.42 -5.71 9.04
N PHE A 288 2.64 -4.63 9.13
CA PHE A 288 3.14 -3.30 9.48
C PHE A 288 2.91 -2.95 10.96
N ALA A 289 2.51 -3.90 11.81
CA ALA A 289 2.34 -3.63 13.23
C ALA A 289 3.57 -3.03 13.93
N PRO A 290 4.82 -3.44 13.64
CA PRO A 290 5.99 -2.78 14.21
C PRO A 290 6.08 -1.30 13.82
N VAL A 291 5.69 -0.97 12.58
CA VAL A 291 5.70 0.40 12.07
C VAL A 291 4.65 1.25 12.77
N VAL A 292 3.43 0.73 12.87
CA VAL A 292 2.33 1.39 13.58
C VAL A 292 2.70 1.60 15.05
N TRP A 293 3.35 0.63 15.68
CA TRP A 293 3.81 0.72 17.06
C TRP A 293 4.88 1.81 17.26
N ILE A 294 5.86 1.91 16.35
CA ILE A 294 6.88 2.97 16.41
C ILE A 294 6.23 4.34 16.24
N ASN A 295 5.32 4.46 15.27
CA ASN A 295 4.60 5.70 15.06
C ASN A 295 3.76 6.11 16.29
N ASP A 296 3.04 5.17 16.89
CA ASP A 296 2.29 5.38 18.13
C ASP A 296 3.17 5.96 19.24
N ARG A 297 4.45 5.53 19.31
CA ARG A 297 5.41 6.08 20.26
C ARG A 297 5.84 7.49 19.91
N ILE A 298 6.09 7.79 18.64
CA ILE A 298 6.44 9.15 18.18
C ILE A 298 5.29 10.12 18.46
N VAL A 299 4.06 9.77 18.08
CA VAL A 299 2.86 10.61 18.34
C VAL A 299 2.65 10.83 19.84
N ARG A 300 2.84 9.78 20.67
CA ARG A 300 2.75 9.94 22.13
C ARG A 300 3.81 10.89 22.67
N LEU A 301 5.05 10.80 22.21
CA LEU A 301 6.13 11.72 22.63
C LEU A 301 5.82 13.17 22.26
N LEU A 302 5.28 13.40 21.05
CA LEU A 302 4.85 14.73 20.61
C LEU A 302 3.63 15.25 21.40
N SER A 303 2.67 14.39 21.70
CA SER A 303 1.45 14.76 22.46
C SER A 303 1.72 15.05 23.94
N VAL A 304 2.78 14.47 24.53
CA VAL A 304 3.19 14.72 25.92
C VAL A 304 3.73 16.16 26.08
N GLY A 305 4.25 16.77 25.01
CA GLY A 305 4.58 18.20 24.98
C GLY A 305 3.37 19.15 24.84
N GLY A 306 2.19 18.63 24.46
CA GLY A 306 0.98 19.41 24.18
C GLY A 306 -0.11 19.32 25.27
N ARG A 307 0.16 18.68 26.41
CA ARG A 307 -0.80 18.47 27.51
C ARG A 307 -1.07 19.75 28.31
N ARG A 308 -1.69 20.75 27.66
CA ARG A 308 -2.35 21.87 28.34
C ARG A 308 -3.57 22.40 27.59
N SER A 309 -4.35 21.55 26.92
CA SER A 309 -5.79 21.78 26.72
C SER A 309 -6.44 20.56 26.06
N GLN A 310 -7.26 19.82 26.81
CA GLN A 310 -8.49 19.17 26.32
C GLN A 310 -9.08 18.36 27.47
N GLN A 311 -9.77 19.10 28.34
CA GLN A 311 -10.71 18.55 29.31
C GLN A 311 -12.10 19.03 28.88
N TYR A 312 -12.61 18.58 27.73
CA TYR A 312 -14.03 18.73 27.37
C TYR A 312 -14.36 17.80 26.18
N SER A 313 -14.68 16.55 26.48
CA SER A 313 -15.68 15.73 25.77
C SER A 313 -15.60 14.31 26.30
N ARG A 314 -16.32 14.07 27.39
CA ARG A 314 -16.57 12.75 27.93
C ARG A 314 -18.00 12.40 27.52
N GLY A 315 -18.15 11.57 26.50
CA GLY A 315 -19.45 11.08 26.07
C GLY A 315 -19.36 10.26 24.80
N VAL A 316 -19.79 9.01 24.91
CA VAL A 316 -20.14 8.03 23.86
C VAL A 316 -19.10 6.93 23.60
N GLY A 317 -19.54 5.71 23.94
CA GLY A 317 -19.46 4.56 23.04
C GLY A 317 -18.16 3.77 23.04
N MET A 318 -18.19 2.66 23.75
CA MET A 318 -17.18 1.61 23.75
C MET A 318 -17.11 0.94 22.37
N ASP A 319 -15.95 1.02 21.68
CA ASP A 319 -15.62 0.09 20.61
C ASP A 319 -14.15 -0.33 20.64
N LYS A 320 -13.94 -1.63 20.45
CA LYS A 320 -12.68 -2.34 20.73
C LYS A 320 -11.59 -2.04 19.69
N LYS A 321 -10.40 -1.73 20.20
CA LYS A 321 -9.07 -2.01 19.60
C LYS A 321 -8.69 -1.24 18.31
N LYS A 322 -9.02 0.04 18.21
CA LYS A 322 -8.39 0.97 17.25
C LYS A 322 -7.24 1.71 17.95
N GLY A 323 -6.05 1.81 17.32
CA GLY A 323 -4.89 2.47 17.92
C GLY A 323 -5.14 3.98 18.08
N MET A 324 -4.57 4.61 19.11
CA MET A 324 -4.78 6.05 19.35
C MET A 324 -4.25 6.91 18.19
N SER A 325 -3.18 6.47 17.51
CA SER A 325 -2.74 7.08 16.25
C SER A 325 -3.79 6.96 15.16
N ASP A 326 -4.45 5.81 15.02
CA ASP A 326 -5.48 5.61 13.99
C ASP A 326 -6.66 6.55 14.23
N THR A 327 -7.10 6.71 15.48
CA THR A 327 -8.18 7.64 15.84
C THR A 327 -7.79 9.09 15.60
N ILE A 328 -6.55 9.49 15.90
CA ILE A 328 -6.07 10.87 15.67
C ILE A 328 -5.93 11.13 14.17
N VAL A 329 -5.32 10.20 13.41
CA VAL A 329 -5.15 10.35 11.95
C VAL A 329 -6.49 10.40 11.26
N GLU A 330 -7.40 9.49 11.61
CA GLU A 330 -8.73 9.45 11.01
C GLU A 330 -9.60 10.64 11.44
N SER A 331 -9.55 11.08 12.70
CA SER A 331 -10.31 12.29 13.13
C SER A 331 -9.77 13.58 12.48
N VAL A 332 -8.46 13.65 12.25
CA VAL A 332 -7.81 14.79 11.57
C VAL A 332 -8.10 14.76 10.06
N GLU A 333 -8.28 13.59 9.47
CA GLU A 333 -8.65 13.43 8.04
C GLU A 333 -10.17 13.54 7.79
N GLU A 334 -11.02 13.04 8.69
CA GLU A 334 -12.50 13.12 8.63
C GLU A 334 -13.03 14.55 8.82
N GLY A 335 -12.29 15.42 9.53
CA GLY A 335 -12.59 16.85 9.62
C GLY A 335 -12.59 17.59 8.27
N SER A 336 -12.14 16.95 7.18
CA SER A 336 -12.20 17.46 5.81
C SER A 336 -13.23 16.73 4.92
N GLY A 337 -13.96 15.74 5.46
CA GLY A 337 -14.72 14.75 4.70
C GLY A 337 -16.24 14.92 4.64
N ASN A 338 -16.83 16.00 5.15
CA ASN A 338 -18.28 16.23 5.01
C ASN A 338 -18.64 16.76 3.60
N GLY A 339 -18.70 15.84 2.65
CA GLY A 339 -19.32 16.04 1.34
C GLY A 339 -20.14 14.79 1.00
N ALA A 340 -21.45 14.89 1.22
CA ALA A 340 -22.44 13.84 1.04
C ALA A 340 -22.18 12.87 -0.13
N SER A 341 -22.25 11.57 0.17
CA SER A 341 -22.29 10.48 -0.81
C SER A 341 -23.40 10.71 -1.85
N ALA A 342 -23.06 10.57 -3.13
CA ALA A 342 -23.97 10.79 -4.26
C ALA A 342 -25.22 9.87 -4.30
N GLU A 343 -25.33 8.92 -3.38
CA GLU A 343 -26.54 8.10 -3.19
C GLU A 343 -27.62 8.78 -2.32
N SER A 344 -27.26 9.72 -1.43
CA SER A 344 -28.27 10.39 -0.57
C SER A 344 -29.10 11.43 -1.34
N LEU A 345 -28.53 12.02 -2.41
CA LEU A 345 -29.20 13.02 -3.24
C LEU A 345 -30.26 12.42 -4.19
N ARG A 346 -30.24 11.12 -4.47
CA ARG A 346 -31.28 10.46 -5.28
C ARG A 346 -32.53 10.10 -4.47
N SER A 347 -32.40 9.94 -3.15
CA SER A 347 -33.54 9.65 -2.26
C SER A 347 -34.36 10.91 -1.96
N ALA A 348 -33.71 12.08 -1.83
CA ALA A 348 -34.38 13.34 -1.48
C ALA A 348 -35.18 13.97 -2.64
N ALA A 349 -34.93 13.58 -3.90
CA ALA A 349 -35.60 14.15 -5.07
C ALA A 349 -36.97 13.51 -5.41
N ARG A 350 -37.45 12.53 -4.62
CA ARG A 350 -38.75 11.86 -4.83
C ARG A 350 -39.81 12.16 -3.75
N GLY A 351 -39.54 13.07 -2.81
CA GLY A 351 -40.51 13.52 -1.80
C GLY A 351 -41.37 14.68 -2.32
N GLY A 352 -42.50 14.36 -2.94
CA GLY A 352 -43.41 15.32 -3.56
C GLY A 352 -43.98 16.40 -2.62
N ILE A 353 -44.13 17.58 -3.21
CA ILE A 353 -44.79 18.79 -2.73
C ILE A 353 -46.22 18.47 -2.23
N ARG A 354 -46.50 18.70 -0.94
CA ARG A 354 -47.88 18.83 -0.42
C ARG A 354 -48.21 20.31 -0.27
N VAL A 355 -49.05 20.79 -1.20
CA VAL A 355 -49.69 22.11 -1.14
C VAL A 355 -50.73 22.08 -0.01
N ALA A 356 -50.55 22.93 1.00
CA ALA A 356 -51.53 23.13 2.06
C ALA A 356 -52.64 24.06 1.57
N GLY A 357 -53.86 23.53 1.42
CA GLY A 357 -55.06 24.29 1.09
C GLY A 357 -55.63 25.01 2.31
N THR A 358 -55.71 26.33 2.24
CA THR A 358 -56.42 27.17 3.22
C THR A 358 -57.92 27.14 2.97
N ARG A 359 -58.64 26.62 3.96
CA ARG A 359 -60.09 26.41 3.99
C ARG A 359 -60.80 27.73 4.33
N ARG A 360 -61.52 28.32 3.37
CA ARG A 360 -62.39 29.49 3.55
C ARG A 360 -63.73 29.02 4.17
N ARG A 361 -64.03 29.42 5.42
CA ARG A 361 -65.34 29.25 6.06
C ARG A 361 -66.32 30.30 5.50
N LYS A 362 -67.49 29.84 5.06
CA LYS A 362 -68.73 30.61 4.84
C LYS A 362 -69.81 30.05 5.77
N ALA A 363 -70.87 30.85 5.96
CA ALA A 363 -72.05 30.70 6.83
C ALA A 363 -71.85 31.35 8.21
N ASN A 364 -72.69 32.27 8.68
CA ASN A 364 -73.96 32.85 8.20
C ASN A 364 -74.04 34.28 8.71
#